data_AF-A0A351ZYB5-F1
#
_entry.id   AF-A0A351ZYB5-F1
#
_cell.length_a   1.000
_cell.length_b   1.000
_cell.length_c   1.000
_cell.angle_alpha   90.00
_cell.angle_beta   90.00
_cell.angle_gamma   90.00
#
_symmetry.space_group_name_H-M   'P 1'
#
loop_
_entity.id
_entity.type
_entity.pdbx_description
1 polymer ?
#
loop_
_entity_poly.entity_id
_entity_poly.type
_entity_poly.pdbx_seq_one_letter_code
_entity_poly.pdbx_strand_id
1 'polypeptide(L)'
;MMNNTMNLCCEPILRFPIRILSVIVAAAMLFSCSGGGEGASTADDGTPVKGDWIVVHLLSDPEGLNPLITNDASSSAIFNHVYEKLLDYDFETT
;
A
#
# COMPACT_ATOMS: atom_id res chain seq x y z
N MET A 1 45.28 -25.98 53.87
CA MET A 1 44.50 -24.81 54.33
C MET A 1 44.82 -23.66 53.38
N MET A 2 44.08 -23.53 52.28
CA MET A 2 42.90 -22.67 52.16
C MET A 2 43.16 -21.21 52.53
N ASN A 3 43.48 -20.38 51.53
CA ASN A 3 42.68 -19.21 51.10
C ASN A 3 43.52 -18.42 50.08
N ASN A 4 43.08 -18.17 48.85
CA ASN A 4 41.97 -17.32 48.41
C ASN A 4 42.22 -15.82 48.60
N THR A 5 43.11 -15.23 47.79
CA THR A 5 43.16 -13.79 47.48
C THR A 5 43.90 -13.53 46.16
N MET A 6 43.50 -14.18 45.06
CA MET A 6 44.00 -13.86 43.71
C MET A 6 42.83 -13.68 42.76
N ASN A 7 41.93 -12.73 43.02
CA ASN A 7 40.75 -12.52 42.18
C ASN A 7 40.18 -11.09 42.22
N LEU A 8 41.00 -10.03 42.27
CA LEU A 8 40.39 -8.68 42.24
C LEU A 8 41.12 -7.55 41.49
N CYS A 9 42.22 -7.77 40.77
CA CYS A 9 42.91 -6.65 40.08
C CYS A 9 43.21 -6.81 38.59
N CYS A 10 42.63 -7.80 37.90
CA CYS A 10 42.84 -7.94 36.45
C CYS A 10 41.53 -8.30 35.76
N GLU A 11 40.73 -7.29 35.38
CA GLU A 11 39.88 -7.23 34.15
C GLU A 11 38.87 -6.06 34.23
N PRO A 12 39.21 -4.84 33.76
CA PRO A 12 38.17 -3.87 33.38
C PRO A 12 38.22 -3.46 31.90
N ILE A 13 39.27 -3.77 31.15
CA ILE A 13 39.52 -3.15 29.83
C ILE A 13 38.68 -3.79 28.69
N LEU A 14 38.36 -5.08 28.76
CA LEU A 14 37.60 -5.80 27.73
C LEU A 14 36.07 -5.83 27.94
N ARG A 15 35.57 -5.32 29.07
CA ARG A 15 34.11 -5.26 29.35
C ARG A 15 33.44 -4.03 28.75
N PHE A 16 34.15 -2.91 28.64
CA PHE A 16 33.67 -1.67 28.04
C PHE A 16 33.29 -1.77 26.56
N PRO A 17 34.09 -2.38 25.64
CA PRO A 17 33.74 -2.40 24.22
C PRO A 17 32.49 -3.25 23.94
N ILE A 18 32.27 -4.35 24.67
CA ILE A 18 31.07 -5.20 24.54
C ILE A 18 29.80 -4.47 25.01
N ARG A 19 29.88 -3.70 26.11
CA ARG A 19 28.74 -2.92 26.61
C ARG A 19 28.40 -1.77 25.67
N ILE A 20 29.41 -1.06 25.16
CA ILE A 20 29.22 0.01 24.16
C ILE A 20 28.64 -0.55 22.87
N LEU A 21 29.13 -1.69 22.38
CA LEU A 21 28.56 -2.39 21.21
C LEU A 21 27.09 -2.76 21.43
N SER A 22 26.74 -3.29 22.62
CA SER A 22 25.35 -3.65 22.93
C SER A 22 24.40 -2.45 22.97
N VAL A 23 24.87 -1.30 23.45
CA VAL A 23 24.09 -0.06 23.51
C VAL A 23 23.91 0.54 22.11
N ILE A 24 24.94 0.49 21.26
CA ILE A 24 24.86 0.99 19.87
C ILE A 24 23.91 0.13 19.03
N VAL A 25 23.94 -1.20 19.18
CA VAL A 25 23.00 -2.10 18.48
C VAL A 25 21.57 -1.90 18.96
N ALA A 26 21.35 -1.71 20.27
CA ALA A 26 20.03 -1.41 20.81
C ALA A 26 19.50 -0.03 20.34
N ALA A 27 20.36 0.98 20.23
CA ALA A 27 19.99 2.28 19.69
C ALA A 27 19.65 2.22 18.19
N ALA A 28 20.41 1.45 17.39
CA ALA A 28 20.14 1.25 15.97
C ALA A 28 18.78 0.57 15.71
N MET A 29 18.37 -0.35 16.58
CA MET A 29 17.04 -0.98 16.51
C MET A 29 15.89 0.01 16.79
N LEU A 30 16.10 1.02 17.63
CA LEU A 30 15.09 2.03 17.97
C LEU A 30 14.90 3.10 16.88
N PHE A 31 15.93 3.40 16.08
CA PHE A 31 15.80 4.30 14.92
C PHE A 31 15.17 3.62 13.68
N SER A 32 14.96 2.30 13.71
CA SER A 32 14.41 1.56 12.57
C SER A 32 12.87 1.51 12.52
N CYS A 33 12.17 2.16 13.46
CA CYS A 33 10.70 2.29 13.47
C CYS A 33 10.28 3.76 13.34
N SER A 34 10.46 4.32 12.14
CA SER A 34 9.68 5.49 11.68
C SER A 34 9.06 5.27 10.29
N GLY A 35 8.97 4.01 9.84
CA GLY A 35 8.08 3.62 8.75
C GLY A 35 6.72 3.28 9.34
N GLY A 36 5.73 4.15 9.15
CA GLY A 36 4.34 3.89 9.50
C GLY A 36 3.91 2.55 8.93
N GLY A 37 3.55 1.62 9.80
CA GLY A 37 2.95 0.36 9.43
C GLY A 37 1.51 0.59 8.99
N GLU A 38 1.33 1.07 7.77
CA GLU A 38 0.07 0.88 7.05
C GLU A 38 -0.02 -0.62 6.75
N GLY A 39 -1.05 -1.28 7.30
CA GLY A 39 -1.52 -2.58 6.81
C GLY A 39 -2.00 -2.41 5.38
N ALA A 40 -1.07 -2.36 4.44
CA ALA A 40 -1.32 -2.26 3.02
C ALA A 40 -1.88 -3.60 2.55
N SER A 41 -3.21 -3.64 2.35
CA SER A 41 -3.81 -4.57 1.41
C SER A 41 -3.00 -4.52 0.12
N THR A 42 -2.43 -5.64 -0.29
CA THR A 42 -1.76 -5.78 -1.59
C THR A 42 -2.81 -5.69 -2.70
N ALA A 43 -3.33 -4.50 -2.94
CA ALA A 43 -3.63 -4.05 -4.29
C ALA A 43 -2.31 -3.46 -4.76
N ASP A 44 -1.57 -4.24 -5.55
CA ASP A 44 -0.51 -3.69 -6.38
C ASP A 44 -1.19 -2.66 -7.29
N ASP A 45 -1.11 -1.38 -6.92
CA ASP A 45 -1.63 -0.24 -7.70
C ASP A 45 -0.66 0.00 -8.87
N GLY A 46 -0.43 -1.05 -9.65
CA GLY A 46 0.41 -1.03 -10.83
C GLY A 46 -0.15 -0.05 -11.85
N THR A 47 0.72 0.57 -12.65
CA THR A 47 0.26 1.39 -13.77
C THR A 47 -0.62 0.54 -14.68
N PRO A 48 -1.89 0.91 -14.92
CA PRO A 48 -2.82 0.08 -15.68
C PRO A 48 -2.24 -0.21 -17.06
N VAL A 49 -2.09 -1.49 -17.37
CA VAL A 49 -1.51 -1.96 -18.63
C VAL A 49 -2.64 -2.15 -19.64
N LYS A 50 -2.38 -1.90 -20.92
CA LYS A 50 -3.38 -2.18 -21.97
C LYS A 50 -3.78 -3.66 -21.95
N GLY A 51 -5.09 -3.93 -21.82
CA GLY A 51 -5.63 -5.28 -21.70
C GLY A 51 -5.91 -5.71 -20.27
N ASP A 52 -5.68 -4.83 -19.30
CA ASP A 52 -6.12 -5.01 -17.92
C ASP A 52 -7.64 -4.80 -17.78
N TRP A 53 -8.20 -5.25 -16.67
CA TRP A 53 -9.64 -5.24 -16.40
C TRP A 53 -10.01 -4.08 -15.47
N ILE A 54 -11.19 -3.49 -15.71
CA ILE A 54 -11.75 -2.44 -14.87
C ILE A 54 -13.04 -2.95 -14.28
N VAL A 55 -13.19 -2.85 -12.96
CA VAL A 55 -14.44 -3.16 -12.26
C VAL A 55 -15.10 -1.85 -11.86
N VAL A 56 -16.30 -1.61 -12.40
CA VAL A 56 -17.11 -0.42 -12.10
C VAL A 56 -18.35 -0.85 -11.33
N HIS A 57 -18.66 -0.12 -10.27
CA HIS A 57 -19.90 -0.29 -9.53
C HIS A 57 -21.02 0.56 -10.16
N LEU A 58 -22.14 -0.08 -10.49
CA LEU A 58 -23.36 0.56 -10.98
C LEU A 58 -24.37 0.64 -9.83
N LEU A 59 -25.14 1.73 -9.76
CA LEU A 59 -26.14 1.96 -8.70
C LEU A 59 -27.34 1.00 -8.80
N SER A 60 -27.67 0.58 -10.01
CA SER A 60 -28.75 -0.34 -10.32
C SER A 60 -28.41 -1.16 -11.56
N ASP A 61 -29.07 -2.31 -11.71
CA ASP A 61 -29.00 -3.05 -12.96
C ASP A 61 -29.69 -2.26 -14.08
N PRO A 62 -29.18 -2.34 -15.32
CA PRO A 62 -29.83 -1.71 -16.47
C PRO A 62 -31.13 -2.45 -16.84
N GLU A 63 -32.20 -1.68 -17.04
CA GLU A 63 -33.51 -2.22 -17.44
C GLU A 63 -33.51 -2.86 -18.84
N GLY A 64 -32.57 -2.47 -19.71
CA GLY A 64 -32.44 -3.05 -21.03
C GLY A 64 -31.21 -2.56 -21.78
N LEU A 65 -30.84 -3.29 -22.83
CA LEU A 65 -29.68 -2.97 -23.67
C LEU A 65 -30.02 -2.43 -25.05
N ASN A 66 -31.30 -2.19 -25.32
CA ASN A 66 -31.76 -1.63 -26.58
C ASN A 66 -31.84 -0.09 -26.47
N PRO A 67 -30.93 0.66 -27.11
CA PRO A 67 -30.87 2.11 -26.97
C PRO A 67 -32.10 2.82 -27.56
N LEU A 68 -32.93 2.13 -28.36
CA LEU A 68 -34.15 2.70 -28.94
C LEU A 68 -35.32 2.79 -27.95
N ILE A 69 -35.36 1.91 -26.94
CA ILE A 69 -36.53 1.76 -26.04
C ILE A 69 -36.17 1.93 -24.55
N THR A 70 -34.89 1.98 -24.21
CA THR A 70 -34.42 2.10 -22.82
C THR A 70 -33.90 3.52 -22.55
N ASN A 71 -34.36 4.14 -21.46
CA ASN A 71 -34.02 5.51 -21.05
C ASN A 71 -33.66 5.60 -19.56
N ASP A 72 -32.85 4.67 -19.09
CA ASP A 72 -32.34 4.65 -17.72
C ASP A 72 -30.87 5.11 -17.67
N ALA A 73 -30.44 5.65 -16.53
CA ALA A 73 -29.08 6.18 -16.33
C ALA A 73 -28.01 5.08 -16.35
N SER A 74 -28.26 3.94 -15.71
CA SER A 74 -27.32 2.80 -15.67
C SER A 74 -27.16 2.19 -17.06
N SER A 75 -28.23 2.17 -17.86
CA SER A 75 -28.19 1.72 -19.26
C SER A 75 -27.42 2.70 -20.16
N SER A 76 -27.62 4.00 -19.97
CA SER A 76 -26.91 5.06 -20.71
C SER A 76 -25.39 4.99 -20.54
N ALA A 77 -24.91 4.68 -19.33
CA ALA A 77 -23.49 4.48 -19.07
C ALA A 77 -22.89 3.36 -19.95
N ILE A 78 -23.60 2.24 -20.08
CA ILE A 78 -23.16 1.11 -20.92
C ILE A 78 -23.24 1.49 -22.41
N PHE A 79 -24.28 2.21 -22.83
CA PHE A 79 -24.46 2.61 -24.22
C PHE A 79 -23.32 3.46 -24.74
N ASN A 80 -22.76 4.34 -23.91
CA ASN A 80 -21.60 5.17 -24.27
C ASN A 80 -20.33 4.36 -24.56
N HIS A 81 -20.23 3.13 -24.04
CA HIS A 81 -19.07 2.27 -24.24
C HIS A 81 -19.28 1.20 -25.32
N VAL A 82 -20.53 0.82 -25.60
CA VAL A 82 -20.87 -0.25 -26.55
C VAL A 82 -21.27 0.28 -27.92
N TYR A 83 -22.04 1.38 -27.97
CA TYR A 83 -22.57 1.92 -29.21
C TYR A 83 -21.84 3.21 -29.60
N GLU A 84 -21.54 3.34 -30.89
CA GLU A 84 -20.96 4.56 -31.44
C GLU A 84 -22.05 5.61 -31.69
N LYS A 85 -21.75 6.85 -31.35
CA LYS A 85 -22.63 8.01 -31.58
C LYS A 85 -22.07 8.84 -32.73
N LEU A 86 -22.96 9.56 -33.41
CA LEU A 86 -22.56 10.52 -34.45
C LEU A 86 -21.95 11.80 -33.86
N LEU A 87 -22.34 12.15 -32.63
CA LEU A 87 -21.91 13.35 -31.91
C LEU A 87 -21.73 13.00 -30.44
N ASP A 88 -20.65 13.51 -29.85
CA ASP A 88 -20.37 13.44 -28.42
C ASP A 88 -20.49 14.83 -27.80
N TYR A 89 -20.84 14.85 -26.51
CA TYR A 89 -20.90 16.07 -25.73
C TYR A 89 -19.49 16.42 -25.22
N ASP A 90 -18.97 17.57 -25.65
CA ASP A 90 -17.78 18.18 -25.06
C ASP A 90 -18.20 19.04 -23.85
N PHE A 91 -17.63 18.75 -22.68
CA PHE A 91 -17.93 19.47 -21.44
C PHE A 91 -16.96 20.63 -21.16
N GLU A 92 -15.95 20.84 -22.01
CA GLU A 92 -14.93 21.88 -21.80
C GLU A 92 -15.35 23.28 -22.31
N THR A 93 -16.34 23.39 -23.20
CA THR A 93 -16.68 24.67 -23.87
C THR A 93 -18.15 25.11 -23.72
N THR A 94 -18.69 25.15 -22.49
CA THR A 94 -20.04 25.72 -22.24
C THR A 94 -20.07 27.24 -22.34
#